data_AF-A0A2X2W923-F1
#
_entry.id   AF-A0A2X2W923-F1
#
_cell.length_a   1.000
_cell.length_b   1.000
_cell.length_c   1.000
_cell.angle_alpha   90.00
_cell.angle_beta   90.00
_cell.angle_gamma   90.00
#
_symmetry.space_group_name_H-M   'P 1'
#
loop_
_entity.id
_entity.type
_entity.pdbx_description
1 polymer ?
#
loop_
_entity_poly.entity_id
_entity_poly.type
_entity_poly.pdbx_seq_one_letter_code
_entity_poly.pdbx_strand_id
1 'polypeptide(L)'
;MDYSLLDEHLEKMEPYFKKWIREYNIMLLDSSLESAKYEVSIDATFNPKDAICQQYMYSIYNAFRELVRTYCYSTSAYSIEKELRDKEEIAWSNYWKYEIKNYYFRSIIPRYFSILDYIAVMINEISKQKLIPNIRIVDFKKMMDKLVSLKDMESVGWLTEKDIKEIKEIFNDIQSSITSEERKILRDYRNKETHRYLIGIDEITVSTHKRRLTKKEKELYKLKGDYAYSFKGKPEIEFSKLNTIVEKLINNLDLVISKLLELDIMKNVLVIRKDD
;
A
#
# COMPACT_ATOMS: atom_id res chain seq x y z
N MET A 1 -5.88 -13.76 -34.05
CA MET A 1 -6.04 -12.44 -33.40
C MET A 1 -6.11 -11.45 -34.53
N ASP A 2 -7.17 -10.66 -34.59
CA ASP A 2 -7.37 -9.70 -35.68
C ASP A 2 -6.54 -8.44 -35.36
N TYR A 3 -5.44 -8.24 -36.08
CA TYR A 3 -4.47 -7.19 -35.76
C TYR A 3 -5.05 -5.78 -36.01
N SER A 4 -5.94 -5.62 -36.98
CA SER A 4 -6.59 -4.32 -37.24
C SER A 4 -7.47 -3.87 -36.07
N LEU A 5 -8.18 -4.81 -35.43
CA LEU A 5 -9.01 -4.51 -34.26
C LEU A 5 -8.15 -4.13 -33.04
N LEU A 6 -6.97 -4.74 -32.90
CA LEU A 6 -6.01 -4.38 -31.86
C LEU A 6 -5.50 -2.95 -32.07
N ASP A 7 -5.15 -2.60 -33.31
CA ASP A 7 -4.65 -1.28 -33.67
C ASP A 7 -5.73 -0.20 -33.45
N GLU A 8 -6.99 -0.44 -33.86
CA GLU A 8 -8.12 0.46 -33.60
C GLU A 8 -8.36 0.69 -32.10
N HIS A 9 -8.29 -0.36 -31.29
CA HIS A 9 -8.44 -0.25 -29.84
C HIS A 9 -7.29 0.50 -29.19
N LEU A 10 -6.05 0.28 -29.65
CA LEU A 10 -4.87 1.00 -29.18
C LEU A 10 -4.94 2.48 -29.55
N GLU A 11 -5.28 2.81 -30.80
CA GLU A 11 -5.46 4.20 -31.25
C GLU A 11 -6.57 4.90 -30.44
N LYS A 12 -7.70 4.23 -30.21
CA LYS A 12 -8.79 4.78 -29.40
C LYS A 12 -8.38 5.03 -27.94
N MET A 13 -7.55 4.16 -27.35
CA MET A 13 -7.15 4.25 -25.95
C MET A 13 -5.86 5.04 -25.70
N GLU A 14 -5.06 5.30 -26.74
CA GLU A 14 -3.80 6.04 -26.64
C GLU A 14 -3.94 7.37 -25.88
N PRO A 15 -4.97 8.22 -26.12
CA PRO A 15 -5.14 9.46 -25.37
C PRO A 15 -5.33 9.23 -23.87
N TYR A 16 -6.02 8.17 -23.49
CA TYR A 16 -6.28 7.81 -22.10
C TYR A 16 -5.03 7.25 -21.42
N PHE A 17 -4.22 6.45 -22.13
CA PHE A 17 -2.93 6.00 -21.60
C PHE A 17 -1.95 7.17 -21.40
N LYS A 18 -1.86 8.09 -22.37
CA LYS A 18 -1.05 9.32 -22.23
C LYS A 18 -1.53 10.17 -21.05
N LYS A 19 -2.85 10.34 -20.92
CA LYS A 19 -3.47 11.06 -19.79
C LYS A 19 -3.16 10.39 -18.46
N TRP A 20 -3.32 9.07 -18.38
CA TRP A 20 -3.03 8.28 -17.19
C TRP A 20 -1.60 8.51 -16.72
N ILE A 21 -0.64 8.42 -17.66
CA ILE A 21 0.77 8.60 -17.37
C ILE A 21 1.07 10.01 -16.85
N ARG A 22 0.47 11.01 -17.50
CA ARG A 22 0.63 12.40 -17.07
C ARG A 22 0.06 12.64 -15.68
N GLU A 23 -1.15 12.16 -15.41
CA GLU A 23 -1.85 12.44 -14.15
C GLU A 23 -1.16 11.80 -12.95
N TYR A 24 -0.74 10.54 -13.03
CA TYR A 24 -0.05 9.94 -11.89
C TYR A 24 1.30 10.63 -11.63
N ASN A 25 2.01 11.08 -12.67
CA ASN A 25 3.26 11.81 -12.51
C ASN A 25 3.04 13.17 -11.83
N ILE A 26 1.99 13.90 -12.20
CA ILE A 26 1.60 15.14 -11.52
C ILE A 26 1.30 14.86 -10.04
N MET A 27 0.52 13.82 -9.73
CA MET A 27 0.22 13.45 -8.35
C MET A 27 1.46 13.09 -7.53
N LEU A 28 2.48 12.48 -8.15
CA LEU A 28 3.75 12.19 -7.50
C LEU A 28 4.59 13.44 -7.25
N LEU A 29 4.57 14.41 -8.16
CA LEU A 29 5.29 15.68 -8.03
C LEU A 29 4.65 16.61 -7.00
N ASP A 30 3.31 16.65 -6.97
CA ASP A 30 2.54 17.50 -6.04
C ASP A 30 2.33 16.84 -4.66
N SER A 31 3.00 15.71 -4.41
CA SER A 31 2.86 14.95 -3.18
C SER A 31 3.42 15.73 -1.99
N SER A 32 2.57 16.07 -1.02
CA SER A 32 2.95 16.78 0.20
C SER A 32 3.55 15.86 1.28
N LEU A 33 4.11 14.72 0.90
CA LEU A 33 4.64 13.72 1.83
C LEU A 33 5.99 14.17 2.38
N GLU A 34 6.12 14.17 3.71
CA GLU A 34 7.30 14.69 4.40
C GLU A 34 8.53 13.82 4.12
N SER A 35 8.33 12.50 3.98
CA SER A 35 9.41 11.57 3.66
C SER A 35 10.05 11.83 2.29
N ALA A 36 9.38 12.55 1.38
CA ALA A 36 9.93 12.90 0.08
C ALA A 36 11.16 13.82 0.17
N LYS A 37 11.37 14.51 1.30
CA LYS A 37 12.52 15.40 1.56
C LYS A 37 13.83 14.66 1.87
N TYR A 38 13.75 13.36 2.13
CA TYR A 38 14.90 12.56 2.56
C TYR A 38 15.43 11.70 1.41
N GLU A 39 16.76 11.59 1.29
CA GLU A 39 17.41 10.63 0.41
C GLU A 39 18.11 9.56 1.26
N VAL A 40 17.66 8.32 1.15
CA VAL A 40 18.31 7.18 1.82
C VAL A 40 19.24 6.52 0.82
N SER A 41 20.55 6.78 0.94
CA SER A 41 21.59 6.09 0.18
C SER A 41 22.11 4.88 0.96
N ILE A 42 22.64 3.89 0.25
CA ILE A 42 23.43 2.81 0.85
C ILE A 42 24.89 3.16 0.63
N ASP A 43 25.60 3.40 1.72
CA ASP A 43 27.06 3.52 1.73
C ASP A 43 27.67 2.34 2.47
N ALA A 44 28.93 2.00 2.14
CA ALA A 44 29.66 0.95 2.84
C ALA A 44 30.01 1.42 4.27
N THR A 45 29.10 1.21 5.21
CA THR A 45 29.31 1.51 6.62
C THR A 45 30.01 0.36 7.33
N PHE A 46 31.09 0.65 8.05
CA PHE A 46 31.84 -0.35 8.84
C PHE A 46 31.17 -0.66 10.18
N ASN A 47 30.23 0.18 10.64
CA ASN A 47 29.49 -0.03 11.88
C ASN A 47 28.26 -0.92 11.63
N PRO A 48 28.15 -2.10 12.26
CA PRO A 48 27.04 -3.02 12.05
C PRO A 48 25.66 -2.41 12.32
N LYS A 49 25.57 -1.51 13.32
CA LYS A 49 24.33 -0.81 13.67
C LYS A 49 23.87 0.09 12.52
N ASP A 50 24.79 0.90 12.00
CA ASP A 50 24.51 1.87 10.93
C ASP A 50 24.21 1.13 9.61
N ALA A 51 24.90 0.02 9.33
CA ALA A 51 24.64 -0.83 8.17
C ALA A 51 23.24 -1.45 8.20
N ILE A 52 22.80 -1.96 9.36
CA ILE A 52 21.45 -2.49 9.56
C ILE A 52 20.42 -1.38 9.32
N CYS A 53 20.59 -0.23 9.97
CA CYS A 53 19.70 0.91 9.79
C CYS A 53 19.59 1.35 8.33
N GLN A 54 20.71 1.49 7.61
CA GLN A 54 20.72 1.90 6.19
C GLN A 54 19.98 0.90 5.30
N GLN A 55 20.27 -0.39 5.44
CA GLN A 55 19.66 -1.43 4.60
C GLN A 55 18.14 -1.52 4.80
N TYR A 56 17.69 -1.48 6.05
CA TYR A 56 16.26 -1.51 6.36
C TYR A 56 15.57 -0.22 5.93
N MET A 57 16.13 0.94 6.25
CA MET A 57 15.53 2.22 5.87
C MET A 57 15.46 2.39 4.35
N TYR A 58 16.49 1.97 3.61
CA TYR A 58 16.44 1.97 2.14
C TYR A 58 15.31 1.08 1.62
N SER A 59 15.15 -0.12 2.19
CA SER A 59 14.11 -1.06 1.78
C SER A 59 12.70 -0.54 2.12
N ILE A 60 12.51 0.00 3.33
CA ILE A 60 11.26 0.60 3.80
C ILE A 60 10.89 1.80 2.94
N TYR A 61 11.85 2.70 2.69
CA TYR A 61 11.64 3.90 1.90
C TYR A 61 11.23 3.57 0.46
N ASN A 62 11.93 2.66 -0.20
CA ASN A 62 11.57 2.23 -1.56
C ASN A 62 10.23 1.49 -1.60
N ALA A 63 9.93 0.63 -0.63
CA ALA A 63 8.64 -0.03 -0.53
C ALA A 63 7.49 0.98 -0.37
N PHE A 64 7.71 2.04 0.42
CA PHE A 64 6.76 3.13 0.59
C PHE A 64 6.60 3.98 -0.67
N ARG A 65 7.69 4.36 -1.36
CA ARG A 65 7.60 5.06 -2.65
C ARG A 65 6.82 4.28 -3.69
N GLU A 66 7.04 2.97 -3.77
CA GLU A 66 6.28 2.11 -4.68
C GLU A 66 4.82 1.95 -4.25
N LEU A 67 4.51 1.96 -2.95
CA LEU A 67 3.14 2.02 -2.44
C LEU A 67 2.43 3.30 -2.91
N VAL A 68 3.05 4.47 -2.71
CA VAL A 68 2.51 5.78 -3.13
C VAL A 68 2.30 5.82 -4.64
N ARG A 69 3.29 5.36 -5.41
CA ARG A 69 3.19 5.23 -6.87
C ARG A 69 2.02 4.35 -7.31
N THR A 70 1.85 3.20 -6.66
CA THR A 70 0.73 2.28 -6.92
C THR A 70 -0.62 2.93 -6.61
N TYR A 71 -0.69 3.70 -5.53
CA TYR A 71 -1.86 4.50 -5.19
C TYR A 71 -2.17 5.56 -6.26
N CYS A 72 -1.19 6.36 -6.67
CA CYS A 72 -1.36 7.36 -7.74
C CYS A 72 -1.80 6.73 -9.07
N TYR A 73 -1.25 5.56 -9.43
CA TYR A 73 -1.71 4.80 -10.60
C TYR A 73 -3.20 4.45 -10.52
N SER A 74 -3.65 3.95 -9.38
CA SER A 74 -5.05 3.59 -9.18
C SER A 74 -5.96 4.83 -9.21
N THR A 75 -5.59 5.91 -8.54
CA THR A 75 -6.40 7.13 -8.44
C THR A 75 -6.54 7.84 -9.79
N SER A 76 -5.48 7.90 -10.57
CA SER A 76 -5.52 8.41 -11.95
C SER A 76 -6.30 7.48 -12.90
N ALA A 77 -6.27 6.16 -12.70
CA ALA A 77 -7.15 5.26 -13.45
C ALA A 77 -8.64 5.47 -13.10
N TYR A 78 -8.94 5.83 -11.86
CA TYR A 78 -10.30 6.13 -11.41
C TYR A 78 -10.87 7.41 -12.03
N SER A 79 -10.03 8.44 -12.28
CA SER A 79 -10.47 9.65 -12.99
C SER A 79 -10.90 9.33 -14.43
N ILE A 80 -10.12 8.50 -15.12
CA ILE A 80 -10.41 8.04 -16.49
C ILE A 80 -11.65 7.16 -16.53
N GLU A 81 -11.79 6.23 -15.58
CA GLU A 81 -13.00 5.39 -15.45
C GLU A 81 -14.26 6.25 -15.42
N LYS A 82 -14.27 7.30 -14.58
CA LYS A 82 -15.41 8.23 -14.45
C LYS A 82 -15.67 8.97 -15.74
N GLU A 83 -14.65 9.55 -16.36
CA GLU A 83 -14.80 10.28 -17.61
C GLU A 83 -15.40 9.41 -18.73
N LEU A 84 -14.92 8.17 -18.86
CA LEU A 84 -15.46 7.22 -19.84
C LEU A 84 -16.91 6.82 -19.52
N ARG A 85 -17.25 6.72 -18.24
CA ARG A 85 -18.64 6.46 -17.81
C ARG A 85 -19.56 7.61 -18.19
N ASP A 86 -19.13 8.85 -17.96
CA ASP A 86 -19.89 10.06 -18.28
C ASP A 86 -20.07 10.25 -19.79
N LYS A 87 -19.13 9.72 -20.59
CA LYS A 87 -19.21 9.64 -22.06
C LYS A 87 -20.02 8.44 -22.58
N GLU A 88 -20.67 7.68 -21.70
CA GLU A 88 -21.39 6.44 -22.02
C GLU A 88 -20.54 5.33 -22.67
N GLU A 89 -19.21 5.41 -22.58
CA GLU A 89 -18.24 4.41 -23.06
C GLU A 89 -18.06 3.28 -22.04
N ILE A 90 -19.17 2.60 -21.70
CA ILE A 90 -19.28 1.68 -20.56
C ILE A 90 -18.27 0.51 -20.63
N ALA A 91 -17.99 -0.03 -21.82
CA ALA A 91 -17.05 -1.13 -21.98
C ALA A 91 -15.62 -0.72 -21.57
N TRP A 92 -15.19 0.46 -22.03
CA TRP A 92 -13.88 1.01 -21.67
C TRP A 92 -13.83 1.45 -20.21
N SER A 93 -14.89 2.08 -19.70
CA SER A 93 -15.00 2.40 -18.27
C SER A 93 -14.80 1.14 -17.40
N ASN A 94 -15.45 0.03 -17.74
CA ASN A 94 -15.27 -1.25 -17.03
C ASN A 94 -13.85 -1.81 -17.15
N TYR A 95 -13.21 -1.70 -18.31
CA TYR A 95 -11.80 -2.10 -18.47
C TYR A 95 -10.89 -1.33 -17.52
N TRP A 96 -10.99 0.01 -17.51
CA TRP A 96 -10.22 0.87 -16.62
C TRP A 96 -10.51 0.59 -15.14
N LYS A 97 -11.76 0.30 -14.80
CA LYS A 97 -12.18 -0.08 -13.45
C LYS A 97 -11.51 -1.37 -12.97
N TYR A 98 -11.60 -2.44 -13.75
CA TYR A 98 -11.24 -3.78 -13.30
C TYR A 98 -9.79 -4.15 -13.57
N GLU A 99 -9.30 -3.87 -14.77
CA GLU A 99 -7.97 -4.31 -15.21
C GLU A 99 -6.85 -3.34 -14.82
N ILE A 100 -7.19 -2.08 -14.55
CA ILE A 100 -6.21 -1.05 -14.20
C ILE A 100 -6.42 -0.61 -12.75
N LYS A 101 -7.48 0.14 -12.45
CA LYS A 101 -7.74 0.70 -11.10
C LYS A 101 -7.69 -0.38 -10.02
N ASN A 102 -8.57 -1.38 -10.08
CA ASN A 102 -8.67 -2.42 -9.06
C ASN A 102 -7.41 -3.32 -9.02
N TYR A 103 -6.77 -3.56 -10.16
CA TYR A 103 -5.55 -4.35 -10.25
C TYR A 103 -4.40 -3.76 -9.41
N TYR A 104 -4.19 -2.45 -9.48
CA TYR A 104 -3.18 -1.75 -8.69
C TYR A 104 -3.66 -1.54 -7.24
N PHE A 105 -4.92 -1.16 -7.04
CA PHE A 105 -5.44 -0.82 -5.72
C PHE A 105 -5.41 -2.00 -4.73
N ARG A 106 -5.67 -3.22 -5.20
CA ARG A 106 -5.79 -4.42 -4.34
C ARG A 106 -4.54 -4.73 -3.50
N SER A 107 -3.35 -4.27 -3.93
CA SER A 107 -2.10 -4.54 -3.22
C SER A 107 -1.71 -3.48 -2.18
N ILE A 108 -2.43 -2.35 -2.13
CA ILE A 108 -2.01 -1.21 -1.30
C ILE A 108 -2.09 -1.54 0.20
N ILE A 109 -3.25 -2.01 0.69
CA ILE A 109 -3.42 -2.34 2.11
C ILE A 109 -2.50 -3.50 2.56
N PRO A 110 -2.35 -4.59 1.80
CA PRO A 110 -1.32 -5.59 2.09
C PRO A 110 0.10 -5.04 2.20
N ARG A 111 0.50 -4.19 1.24
CA ARG A 111 1.84 -3.62 1.23
C ARG A 111 2.05 -2.66 2.41
N TYR A 112 1.03 -1.91 2.81
CA TYR A 112 1.06 -1.12 4.04
C TYR A 112 1.41 -1.98 5.26
N PHE A 113 0.73 -3.12 5.42
CA PHE A 113 0.99 -4.05 6.52
C PHE A 113 2.37 -4.68 6.46
N SER A 114 2.83 -5.02 5.25
CA SER A 114 4.20 -5.53 5.05
C SER A 114 5.23 -4.49 5.49
N ILE A 115 5.08 -3.22 5.10
CA ILE A 115 5.99 -2.14 5.51
C ILE A 115 6.05 -2.01 7.04
N LEU A 116 4.91 -2.08 7.73
CA LEU A 116 4.87 -2.07 9.20
C LEU A 116 5.64 -3.24 9.83
N ASP A 117 5.51 -4.44 9.24
CA ASP A 117 6.26 -5.60 9.73
C ASP A 117 7.76 -5.46 9.45
N TYR A 118 8.15 -4.87 8.31
CA TYR A 118 9.55 -4.54 8.03
C TYR A 118 10.13 -3.55 9.04
N ILE A 119 9.37 -2.52 9.43
CA ILE A 119 9.75 -1.58 10.49
C ILE A 119 9.92 -2.33 11.83
N ALA A 120 8.99 -3.23 12.16
CA ALA A 120 9.08 -4.03 13.38
C ALA A 120 10.33 -4.95 13.37
N VAL A 121 10.65 -5.56 12.23
CA VAL A 121 11.87 -6.36 12.06
C VAL A 121 13.12 -5.50 12.24
N MET A 122 13.18 -4.33 11.62
CA MET A 122 14.30 -3.39 11.79
C MET A 122 14.53 -3.05 13.27
N ILE A 123 13.48 -2.67 13.99
CA ILE A 123 13.58 -2.35 15.42
C ILE A 123 14.06 -3.57 16.22
N ASN A 124 13.59 -4.77 15.89
CA ASN A 124 14.04 -6.00 16.55
C ASN A 124 15.54 -6.25 16.31
N GLU A 125 16.02 -6.08 15.08
CA GLU A 125 17.44 -6.26 14.73
C GLU A 125 18.32 -5.23 15.43
N ILE A 126 17.89 -3.95 15.49
CA ILE A 126 18.59 -2.90 16.22
C ILE A 126 18.63 -3.19 17.73
N SER A 127 17.58 -3.84 18.25
CA SER A 127 17.54 -4.35 19.63
C SER A 127 18.44 -5.57 19.87
N LYS A 128 19.16 -6.05 18.84
CA LYS A 128 19.91 -7.32 18.83
C LYS A 128 19.03 -8.53 19.15
N GLN A 129 17.80 -8.52 18.62
CA GLN A 129 16.77 -9.55 18.82
C GLN A 129 16.42 -9.82 20.29
N LYS A 130 16.71 -8.87 21.19
CA LYS A 130 16.40 -9.01 22.62
C LYS A 130 14.90 -8.82 22.91
N LEU A 131 14.18 -8.08 22.07
CA LEU A 131 12.73 -7.88 22.20
C LEU A 131 11.97 -9.16 21.80
N ILE A 132 12.29 -9.69 20.63
CA ILE A 132 11.71 -10.92 20.08
C ILE A 132 12.86 -11.81 19.57
N PRO A 133 13.19 -12.90 20.27
CA PRO A 133 14.35 -13.74 19.93
C PRO A 133 14.26 -14.46 18.57
N ASN A 134 13.06 -14.68 18.04
CA ASN A 134 12.87 -15.35 16.76
C ASN A 134 12.32 -14.36 15.72
N ILE A 135 13.17 -14.00 14.75
CA ILE A 135 12.82 -13.02 13.71
C ILE A 135 11.58 -13.43 12.89
N ARG A 136 11.33 -14.74 12.71
CA ARG A 136 10.21 -15.25 11.88
C ARG A 136 8.84 -14.97 12.47
N ILE A 137 8.78 -14.65 13.77
CA ILE A 137 7.53 -14.34 14.45
C ILE A 137 7.37 -12.85 14.70
N VAL A 138 8.30 -12.01 14.23
CA VAL A 138 8.20 -10.56 14.38
C VAL A 138 7.12 -10.03 13.45
N ASP A 139 6.14 -9.37 14.05
CA ASP A 139 5.13 -8.60 13.36
C ASP A 139 4.86 -7.32 14.16
N PHE A 140 4.25 -6.34 13.49
CA PHE A 140 3.98 -5.03 14.10
C PHE A 140 3.25 -5.12 15.43
N LYS A 141 2.24 -5.99 15.53
CA LYS A 141 1.44 -6.15 16.74
C LYS A 141 2.28 -6.68 17.90
N LYS A 142 3.02 -7.77 17.70
CA LYS A 142 3.86 -8.35 18.75
C LYS A 142 4.98 -7.42 19.16
N MET A 143 5.54 -6.66 18.23
CA MET A 143 6.55 -5.66 18.55
C MET A 143 5.96 -4.59 19.46
N MET A 144 4.76 -4.09 19.15
CA MET A 144 4.07 -3.12 20.01
C MET A 144 3.80 -3.69 21.40
N ASP A 145 3.25 -4.92 21.49
CA ASP A 145 2.99 -5.59 22.77
C ASP A 145 4.28 -5.72 23.61
N LYS A 146 5.42 -6.01 22.96
CA LYS A 146 6.73 -6.09 23.63
C LYS A 146 7.24 -4.74 24.09
N LEU A 147 7.18 -3.72 23.25
CA LEU A 147 7.62 -2.38 23.61
C LEU A 147 6.84 -1.85 24.82
N VAL A 148 5.51 -2.01 24.83
CA VAL A 148 4.65 -1.59 25.97
C VAL A 148 5.01 -2.34 27.25
N SER A 149 5.45 -3.60 27.18
CA SER A 149 5.85 -4.37 28.35
C SER A 149 7.20 -3.98 28.96
N LEU A 150 8.02 -3.20 28.25
CA LEU A 150 9.29 -2.69 28.77
C LEU A 150 9.07 -1.64 29.85
N LYS A 151 9.84 -1.75 30.93
CA LYS A 151 9.86 -0.74 31.99
C LYS A 151 10.55 0.53 31.48
N ASP A 152 10.15 1.68 32.01
CA ASP A 152 10.55 3.01 31.53
C ASP A 152 12.05 3.36 31.68
N MET A 153 12.94 2.42 32.01
CA MET A 153 14.40 2.66 32.10
C MET A 153 15.25 1.58 31.41
N GLU A 154 14.65 0.72 30.58
CA GLU A 154 15.36 -0.43 30.02
C GLU A 154 15.91 -0.12 28.62
N SER A 155 17.23 0.04 28.49
CA SER A 155 17.89 0.04 27.17
C SER A 155 17.91 -1.37 26.58
N VAL A 156 17.65 -1.52 25.28
CA VAL A 156 17.60 -2.84 24.63
C VAL A 156 18.46 -2.87 23.38
N GLY A 157 19.57 -3.61 23.45
CA GLY A 157 20.48 -3.76 22.32
C GLY A 157 21.25 -2.46 22.06
N TRP A 158 21.02 -1.84 20.91
CA TRP A 158 21.51 -0.49 20.61
C TRP A 158 20.48 0.62 20.87
N LEU A 159 19.24 0.28 21.22
CA LEU A 159 18.19 1.25 21.52
C LEU A 159 18.39 1.80 22.93
N THR A 160 18.47 3.13 23.04
CA THR A 160 18.44 3.83 24.33
C THR A 160 17.01 3.90 24.87
N GLU A 161 16.87 4.28 26.15
CA GLU A 161 15.56 4.54 26.75
C GLU A 161 14.77 5.60 25.96
N LYS A 162 15.47 6.66 25.51
CA LYS A 162 14.91 7.71 24.67
C LYS A 162 14.39 7.15 23.34
N ASP A 163 15.19 6.35 22.63
CA ASP A 163 14.78 5.73 21.37
C ASP A 163 13.53 4.86 21.56
N ILE A 164 13.46 4.08 22.64
CA ILE A 164 12.31 3.21 22.93
C ILE A 164 11.05 4.04 23.17
N LYS A 165 11.15 5.17 23.88
CA LYS A 165 10.03 6.08 24.11
C LYS A 165 9.54 6.69 22.79
N GLU A 166 10.45 7.17 21.96
CA GLU A 166 10.12 7.74 20.65
C GLU A 166 9.50 6.69 19.72
N ILE A 167 10.04 5.46 19.69
CA ILE A 167 9.45 4.35 18.91
C ILE A 167 8.04 4.00 19.40
N LYS A 168 7.79 3.98 20.71
CA LYS A 168 6.43 3.76 21.26
C LYS A 168 5.47 4.84 20.78
N GLU A 169 5.88 6.10 20.78
CA GLU A 169 5.08 7.22 20.29
C GLU A 169 4.79 7.09 18.79
N ILE A 170 5.81 6.80 17.97
CA ILE A 170 5.66 6.53 16.53
C ILE A 170 4.65 5.40 16.28
N PHE A 171 4.72 4.32 17.07
CA PHE A 171 3.83 3.17 16.89
C PHE A 171 2.38 3.47 17.29
N ASN A 172 2.16 4.36 18.25
CA ASN A 172 0.83 4.82 18.63
C ASN A 172 0.20 5.68 17.51
N ASP A 173 0.99 6.51 16.84
CA ASP A 173 0.52 7.41 15.77
C ASP A 173 -0.10 6.64 14.60
N ILE A 174 0.41 5.44 14.29
CA ILE A 174 -0.10 4.53 13.25
C ILE A 174 -1.61 4.29 13.36
N GLN A 175 -2.15 4.28 14.58
CA GLN A 175 -3.55 3.95 14.84
C GLN A 175 -4.42 5.17 15.17
N SER A 176 -3.82 6.36 15.27
CA SER A 176 -4.47 7.56 15.81
C SER A 176 -5.62 8.08 14.92
N SER A 177 -5.47 7.99 13.60
CA SER A 177 -6.43 8.50 12.60
C SER A 177 -7.45 7.45 12.13
N ILE A 178 -7.34 6.20 12.60
CA ILE A 178 -8.15 5.06 12.13
C ILE A 178 -9.26 4.72 13.12
N THR A 179 -10.50 4.87 12.67
CA THR A 179 -11.73 4.59 13.42
C THR A 179 -11.93 3.10 13.69
N SER A 180 -12.82 2.77 14.64
CA SER A 180 -13.13 1.38 14.97
C SER A 180 -13.73 0.57 13.81
N GLU A 181 -14.50 1.21 12.93
CA GLU A 181 -15.06 0.57 11.73
C GLU A 181 -13.96 0.27 10.70
N GLU A 182 -13.08 1.23 10.44
CA GLU A 182 -11.95 1.06 9.53
C GLU A 182 -11.00 -0.03 10.03
N ARG A 183 -10.77 -0.12 11.35
CA ARG A 183 -9.98 -1.22 11.95
C ARG A 183 -10.57 -2.60 11.68
N LYS A 184 -11.91 -2.75 11.62
CA LYS A 184 -12.55 -4.03 11.26
C LYS A 184 -12.24 -4.41 9.81
N ILE A 185 -12.35 -3.45 8.90
CA ILE A 185 -12.00 -3.64 7.48
C ILE A 185 -10.54 -4.07 7.35
N LEU A 186 -9.62 -3.33 7.98
CA LEU A 186 -8.19 -3.59 7.91
C LEU A 186 -7.80 -4.94 8.54
N ARG A 187 -8.50 -5.36 9.59
CA ARG A 187 -8.32 -6.68 10.21
C ARG A 187 -8.62 -7.81 9.21
N ASP A 188 -9.63 -7.65 8.37
CA ASP A 188 -9.95 -8.64 7.34
C ASP A 188 -8.83 -8.72 6.29
N TYR A 189 -8.29 -7.57 5.86
CA TYR A 189 -7.12 -7.54 4.96
C TYR A 189 -5.89 -8.23 5.58
N ARG A 190 -5.61 -7.97 6.87
CA ARG A 190 -4.47 -8.57 7.58
C ARG A 190 -4.60 -10.09 7.74
N ASN A 191 -5.82 -10.61 7.89
CA ASN A 191 -6.06 -12.03 8.18
C ASN A 191 -6.33 -12.89 6.93
N LYS A 192 -6.93 -12.32 5.87
CA LYS A 192 -7.39 -13.07 4.69
C LYS A 192 -6.31 -13.30 3.63
N GLU A 193 -5.08 -12.80 3.84
CA GLU A 193 -4.01 -12.85 2.84
C GLU A 193 -3.35 -14.21 2.60
N THR A 194 -3.79 -15.30 3.25
CA THR A 194 -3.09 -16.58 3.05
C THR A 194 -3.38 -17.27 1.71
N HIS A 195 -4.61 -17.32 1.17
CA HIS A 195 -4.81 -17.97 -0.15
C HIS A 195 -6.05 -17.45 -0.92
N ARG A 196 -5.83 -16.68 -2.00
CA ARG A 196 -6.76 -16.45 -3.13
C ARG A 196 -8.00 -15.57 -2.94
N TYR A 197 -8.19 -14.93 -1.79
CA TYR A 197 -9.30 -13.98 -1.58
C TYR A 197 -8.82 -12.53 -1.66
N LEU A 198 -9.32 -11.77 -2.63
CA LEU A 198 -9.16 -10.32 -2.68
C LEU A 198 -10.47 -9.72 -2.14
N ILE A 199 -10.39 -8.94 -1.06
CA ILE A 199 -11.54 -8.18 -0.56
C ILE A 199 -12.03 -7.30 -1.71
N GLY A 200 -13.26 -7.56 -2.15
CA GLY A 200 -13.79 -7.08 -3.42
C GLY A 200 -14.05 -5.58 -3.39
N ILE A 201 -13.12 -4.81 -3.97
CA ILE A 201 -13.33 -3.43 -4.38
C ILE A 201 -14.20 -3.44 -5.64
N ASP A 202 -15.44 -2.98 -5.56
CA ASP A 202 -16.36 -2.74 -6.69
C ASP A 202 -16.57 -3.88 -7.74
N GLU A 203 -16.31 -5.16 -7.43
CA GLU A 203 -16.26 -6.36 -8.34
C GLU A 203 -15.19 -6.26 -9.46
N ILE A 204 -14.80 -7.26 -10.29
CA ILE A 204 -14.70 -8.73 -10.10
C ILE A 204 -13.26 -9.07 -9.71
N THR A 205 -13.07 -9.67 -8.54
CA THR A 205 -11.78 -10.18 -8.07
C THR A 205 -11.57 -11.63 -8.53
N VAL A 206 -10.92 -11.77 -9.69
CA VAL A 206 -10.49 -13.03 -10.33
C VAL A 206 -11.63 -13.90 -10.86
N SER A 207 -11.70 -14.01 -12.18
CA SER A 207 -12.45 -15.03 -12.90
C SER A 207 -11.91 -16.43 -12.55
N THR A 208 -12.57 -17.15 -11.65
CA THR A 208 -12.10 -18.51 -11.29
C THR A 208 -12.72 -19.58 -12.19
N HIS A 209 -14.01 -19.47 -12.56
CA HIS A 209 -14.71 -20.51 -13.33
C HIS A 209 -15.68 -19.97 -14.38
N LYS A 210 -15.73 -20.61 -15.55
CA LYS A 210 -16.73 -20.38 -16.60
C LYS A 210 -18.08 -20.94 -16.14
N ARG A 211 -19.07 -20.08 -15.89
CA ARG A 211 -20.45 -20.48 -15.53
C ARG A 211 -21.42 -20.07 -16.61
N ARG A 212 -22.44 -20.91 -16.84
CA ARG A 212 -23.54 -20.58 -17.74
C ARG A 212 -24.44 -19.51 -17.12
N LEU A 213 -24.69 -18.42 -17.84
CA LEU A 213 -25.54 -17.32 -17.39
C LEU A 213 -27.02 -17.71 -17.43
N THR A 214 -27.80 -17.30 -16.43
CA THR A 214 -29.27 -17.43 -16.46
C THR A 214 -29.89 -16.39 -17.40
N LYS A 215 -31.10 -16.63 -17.92
CA LYS A 215 -31.81 -15.68 -18.81
C LYS A 215 -31.96 -14.28 -18.16
N LYS A 216 -32.28 -14.24 -16.87
CA LYS A 216 -32.46 -13.00 -16.10
C LYS A 216 -31.17 -12.16 -15.99
N GLU A 217 -30.03 -12.82 -15.84
CA GLU A 217 -28.71 -12.15 -15.81
C GLU A 217 -28.30 -11.65 -17.20
N LYS A 218 -28.61 -12.39 -18.26
CA LYS A 218 -28.36 -11.94 -19.64
C LYS A 218 -29.17 -10.70 -19.99
N GLU A 219 -30.41 -10.62 -19.52
CA GLU A 219 -31.28 -9.45 -19.69
C GLU A 219 -30.78 -8.26 -18.87
N LEU A 220 -30.39 -8.48 -17.60
CA LEU A 220 -29.89 -7.42 -16.71
C LEU A 220 -28.59 -6.78 -17.22
N TYR A 221 -27.67 -7.58 -17.77
CA TYR A 221 -26.35 -7.13 -18.23
C TYR A 221 -26.21 -6.99 -19.75
N LYS A 222 -27.29 -7.20 -20.52
CA LYS A 222 -27.34 -7.15 -22.00
C LYS A 222 -26.24 -8.00 -22.69
N LEU A 223 -25.97 -9.20 -22.18
CA LEU A 223 -24.90 -10.08 -22.67
C LEU A 223 -25.42 -11.04 -23.75
N LYS A 224 -24.71 -11.14 -24.89
CA LYS A 224 -25.04 -12.07 -26.00
C LYS A 224 -24.53 -13.51 -25.82
N GLY A 225 -23.65 -13.76 -24.84
CA GLY A 225 -23.01 -15.06 -24.61
C GLY A 225 -23.77 -15.98 -23.64
N ASP A 226 -23.57 -17.30 -23.77
CA ASP A 226 -24.15 -18.31 -22.87
C ASP A 226 -23.41 -18.48 -21.55
N TYR A 227 -22.15 -18.03 -21.49
CA TYR A 227 -21.27 -18.22 -20.35
C TYR A 227 -20.64 -16.89 -19.98
N ALA A 228 -20.52 -16.65 -18.68
CA ALA A 228 -19.65 -15.63 -18.11
C ALA A 228 -18.74 -16.30 -17.09
N TYR A 229 -17.62 -15.69 -16.79
CA TYR A 229 -16.88 -16.08 -15.60
C TYR A 229 -17.76 -15.78 -14.37
N SER A 230 -18.07 -16.80 -13.57
CA SER A 230 -18.87 -16.59 -12.36
C SER A 230 -18.03 -15.91 -11.30
N PHE A 231 -18.63 -14.85 -10.76
CA PHE A 231 -18.20 -14.18 -9.55
C PHE A 231 -18.88 -14.82 -8.33
N LYS A 232 -18.15 -14.92 -7.21
CA LYS A 232 -18.73 -15.25 -5.90
C LYS A 232 -18.47 -14.08 -4.95
N GLY A 233 -19.54 -13.38 -4.59
CA GLY A 233 -19.63 -12.57 -3.37
C GLY A 233 -19.80 -11.08 -3.62
N LYS A 234 -20.98 -10.51 -3.32
CA LYS A 234 -21.27 -9.06 -3.42
C LYS A 234 -20.08 -8.18 -2.98
N PRO A 235 -19.87 -6.99 -3.59
CA PRO A 235 -18.79 -6.08 -3.16
C PRO A 235 -18.89 -5.88 -1.65
N GLU A 236 -17.78 -6.14 -0.95
CA GLU A 236 -17.77 -5.97 0.51
C GLU A 236 -17.67 -4.49 0.85
N ILE A 237 -16.95 -3.71 0.02
CA ILE A 237 -16.61 -2.31 0.30
C ILE A 237 -16.42 -1.53 -1.01
N GLU A 238 -16.96 -0.32 -1.08
CA GLU A 238 -16.80 0.58 -2.23
C GLU A 238 -15.38 1.15 -2.34
N PHE A 239 -14.91 1.38 -3.57
CA PHE A 239 -13.60 1.99 -3.82
C PHE A 239 -13.42 3.33 -3.11
N SER A 240 -14.42 4.23 -3.15
CA SER A 240 -14.37 5.55 -2.51
C SER A 240 -14.07 5.44 -1.02
N LYS A 241 -14.78 4.54 -0.32
CA LYS A 241 -14.59 4.27 1.10
C LYS A 241 -13.20 3.70 1.40
N LEU A 242 -12.74 2.74 0.60
CA LEU A 242 -11.39 2.20 0.78
C LEU A 242 -10.31 3.22 0.45
N ASN A 243 -10.53 4.08 -0.54
CA ASN A 243 -9.58 5.11 -0.95
C ASN A 243 -9.33 6.11 0.18
N THR A 244 -10.39 6.55 0.88
CA THR A 244 -10.26 7.40 2.07
C THR A 244 -9.47 6.71 3.20
N ILE A 245 -9.68 5.40 3.40
CA ILE A 245 -8.88 4.64 4.37
C ILE A 245 -7.42 4.62 3.95
N VAL A 246 -7.15 4.30 2.68
CA VAL A 246 -5.78 4.21 2.12
C VAL A 246 -5.04 5.54 2.22
N GLU A 247 -5.68 6.68 1.97
CA GLU A 247 -5.07 8.01 2.16
C GLU A 247 -4.57 8.20 3.59
N LYS A 248 -5.38 7.84 4.59
CA LYS A 248 -4.96 7.89 5.99
C LYS A 248 -3.79 6.95 6.25
N LEU A 249 -3.81 5.74 5.69
CA LEU A 249 -2.72 4.77 5.85
C LEU A 249 -1.40 5.28 5.26
N ILE A 250 -1.44 5.90 4.08
CA ILE A 250 -0.26 6.49 3.43
C ILE A 250 0.29 7.63 4.29
N ASN A 251 -0.56 8.54 4.75
CA ASN A 251 -0.14 9.65 5.61
C ASN A 251 0.42 9.17 6.95
N ASN A 252 -0.17 8.12 7.54
CA ASN A 252 0.36 7.53 8.78
C ASN A 252 1.74 6.90 8.53
N LEU A 253 1.95 6.18 7.42
CA LEU A 253 3.26 5.63 7.08
C LEU A 253 4.29 6.72 6.80
N ASP A 254 3.90 7.79 6.11
CA ASP A 254 4.76 8.94 5.86
C ASP A 254 5.26 9.56 7.16
N LEU A 255 4.36 9.80 8.11
CA LEU A 255 4.68 10.31 9.43
C LEU A 255 5.62 9.36 10.19
N VAL A 256 5.33 8.06 10.16
CA VAL A 256 6.15 7.04 10.83
C VAL A 256 7.55 6.99 10.24
N ILE A 257 7.66 6.95 8.91
CA ILE A 257 8.95 6.90 8.22
C ILE A 257 9.75 8.17 8.51
N SER A 258 9.11 9.34 8.44
CA SER A 258 9.75 10.63 8.74
C SER A 258 10.28 10.67 10.18
N LYS A 259 9.48 10.27 11.17
CA LYS A 259 9.91 10.21 12.57
C LYS A 259 10.99 9.16 12.81
N LEU A 260 10.94 8.01 12.12
CA LEU A 260 11.99 7.00 12.20
C LEU A 260 13.32 7.57 11.69
N LEU A 261 13.30 8.32 10.59
CA LEU A 261 14.48 8.99 10.03
C LEU A 261 15.09 10.01 11.00
N GLU A 262 14.28 10.63 11.85
CA GLU A 262 14.71 11.62 12.84
C GLU A 262 15.27 11.02 14.14
N LEU A 263 15.10 9.71 14.38
CA LEU A 263 15.62 9.07 15.58
C LEU A 263 17.14 9.29 15.73
N ASP A 264 17.60 9.48 16.98
CA ASP A 264 19.02 9.71 17.26
C ASP A 264 19.91 8.59 16.70
N ILE A 265 19.41 7.34 16.73
CA ILE A 265 20.11 6.19 16.18
C ILE A 265 20.31 6.23 14.65
N MET A 266 19.52 7.03 13.93
CA MET A 266 19.55 7.19 12.46
C MET A 266 20.42 8.37 11.99
N LYS A 267 20.97 9.19 12.91
CA LYS A 267 21.74 10.40 12.53
C LYS A 267 22.93 10.15 11.61
N ASN A 268 23.56 8.97 11.68
CA ASN A 268 24.72 8.61 10.86
C ASN A 268 24.35 7.87 9.55
N VAL A 269 23.04 7.69 9.29
CA VAL A 269 22.50 6.82 8.24
C VAL A 269 22.08 7.64 7.02
N LEU A 270 21.76 8.93 7.20
CA LEU A 270 21.00 9.72 6.22
C LEU A 270 21.81 10.86 5.59
N VAL A 271 21.65 11.02 4.29
CA VAL A 271 21.98 12.26 3.57
C VAL A 271 20.69 13.08 3.48
N ILE A 272 20.56 14.08 4.34
CA ILE A 272 19.44 15.03 4.24
C ILE A 272 19.76 15.94 3.05
N ARG A 273 18.94 15.91 2.00
CA ARG A 273 18.91 17.01 1.04
C ARG A 273 18.33 18.21 1.78
N LYS A 274 19.19 19.16 2.12
CA LYS A 274 18.71 20.51 2.39
C LYS A 274 18.45 21.12 1.03
N ASP A 275 17.18 21.27 0.68
CA ASP A 275 16.80 22.16 -0.39
C ASP A 275 17.19 23.59 0.05
N ASP A 276 18.17 24.18 -0.65
CA ASP A 276 18.48 25.62 -0.61
C ASP A 276 17.46 26.38 -1.47
#